data_AF-A0A060C0Y7-F1
#
_entry.id   AF-A0A060C0Y7-F1
#
_cell.length_a   1.000
_cell.length_b   1.000
_cell.length_c   1.000
_cell.angle_alpha   90.00
_cell.angle_beta   90.00
_cell.angle_gamma   90.00
#
_symmetry.space_group_name_H-M   'P 1'
#
loop_
_entity.id
_entity.type
_entity.pdbx_description
1 polymer ?
#
loop_
_entity_poly.entity_id
_entity_poly.type
_entity_poly.pdbx_seq_one_letter_code
_entity_poly.pdbx_strand_id
1 'polypeptide(L)'
;MGKWLGEYGEAIYGTRGGPYKNGGWGGSCHRDNKLYLHVYDNRHRRLTFDPLPYQVIAARVLNRECVEFRQNENEFSVILPDHACYTPVTVIELTLDSEVREREIIGGIRNVSDESNPSLQT
;
A
#
# COMPACT_ATOMS: atom_id res chain seq x y z
N MET A 1 -28.91 1.91 -9.47
CA MET A 1 -27.73 2.64 -8.92
C MET A 1 -27.48 2.42 -7.42
N GLY A 2 -28.40 1.81 -6.64
CA GLY A 2 -28.25 1.73 -5.17
C GLY A 2 -27.44 0.55 -4.59
N LYS A 3 -27.20 -0.54 -5.35
CA LYS A 3 -26.47 -1.72 -4.81
C LYS A 3 -24.95 -1.63 -4.91
N TRP A 4 -24.44 -0.85 -5.87
CA TRP A 4 -22.99 -0.70 -6.07
C TRP A 4 -22.35 0.23 -5.02
N LEU A 5 -23.11 1.20 -4.50
CA LEU A 5 -22.68 2.08 -3.40
C LEU A 5 -22.59 1.38 -2.04
N GLY A 6 -23.29 0.27 -1.81
CA GLY A 6 -23.23 -0.45 -0.54
C GLY A 6 -21.94 -1.27 -0.40
N GLU A 7 -21.45 -1.84 -1.51
CA GLU A 7 -20.30 -2.76 -1.51
C GLU A 7 -18.96 -2.00 -1.59
N TYR A 8 -18.94 -0.81 -2.19
CA TYR A 8 -17.74 0.02 -2.36
C TYR A 8 -17.79 1.36 -1.60
N GLY A 9 -18.90 1.64 -0.91
CA GLY A 9 -19.08 2.89 -0.15
C GLY A 9 -18.05 3.08 0.96
N GLU A 10 -17.59 1.99 1.58
CA GLU A 10 -16.59 2.02 2.66
C GLU A 10 -15.19 2.46 2.20
N ALA A 11 -14.87 2.36 0.91
CA ALA A 11 -13.61 2.81 0.32
C ALA A 11 -13.67 4.25 -0.21
N ILE A 12 -14.87 4.84 -0.28
CA ILE A 12 -15.14 6.17 -0.87
C ILE A 12 -15.67 7.16 0.17
N TYR A 13 -16.45 6.71 1.16
CA TYR A 13 -16.99 7.51 2.26
C TYR A 13 -16.33 7.10 3.58
N GLY A 14 -15.59 8.04 4.19
CA GLY A 14 -14.92 7.83 5.49
C GLY A 14 -13.45 7.43 5.39
N THR A 15 -12.93 7.19 4.18
CA THR A 15 -11.50 7.06 3.94
C THR A 15 -10.87 8.43 3.73
N ARG A 16 -9.79 8.72 4.46
CA ARG A 16 -9.04 9.98 4.33
C ARG A 16 -7.77 9.73 3.55
N GLY A 17 -7.43 10.68 2.67
CA GLY A 17 -6.24 10.59 1.82
C GLY A 17 -4.96 10.64 2.67
N GLY A 18 -3.97 9.85 2.28
CA GLY A 18 -2.75 9.65 3.06
C GLY A 18 -2.78 8.32 3.83
N PRO A 19 -1.75 8.05 4.63
CA PRO A 19 -0.64 8.94 4.99
C PRO A 19 0.49 9.01 3.96
N TYR A 20 0.46 8.19 2.91
CA TYR A 20 1.43 8.25 1.82
C TYR A 20 0.95 9.14 0.67
N LYS A 21 1.86 9.97 0.17
CA LYS A 21 1.62 10.77 -1.03
C LYS A 21 1.32 9.85 -2.22
N ASN A 22 0.24 10.17 -2.92
CA ASN A 22 -0.09 9.61 -4.21
C ASN A 22 1.03 9.91 -5.24
N GLY A 23 1.24 8.98 -6.16
CA GLY A 23 2.29 9.09 -7.18
C GLY A 23 2.12 8.05 -8.29
N GLY A 24 3.17 7.85 -9.09
CA GLY A 24 3.14 6.90 -10.21
C GLY A 24 2.80 5.46 -9.82
N TRP A 25 3.12 5.07 -8.57
CA TRP A 25 2.79 3.76 -8.00
C TRP A 25 1.30 3.58 -7.69
N GLY A 26 0.64 4.70 -7.36
CA GLY A 26 -0.76 4.78 -6.99
C GLY A 26 -1.04 5.68 -5.81
N GLY A 27 -1.89 5.23 -4.89
CA GLY A 27 -2.40 6.08 -3.81
C GLY A 27 -2.61 5.32 -2.51
N SER A 28 -2.71 6.08 -1.41
CA SER A 28 -3.04 5.53 -0.10
C SER A 28 -4.23 6.25 0.53
N CYS A 29 -5.05 5.47 1.21
CA CYS A 29 -6.20 5.94 1.96
C CYS A 29 -6.30 5.15 3.25
N HIS A 30 -6.71 5.76 4.36
CA HIS A 30 -6.85 5.06 5.63
C HIS A 30 -8.26 5.22 6.22
N ARG A 31 -8.65 4.30 7.09
CA ARG A 31 -9.86 4.33 7.90
C ARG A 31 -9.62 3.58 9.21
N ASP A 32 -9.90 4.22 10.34
CA ASP A 32 -9.67 3.66 11.68
C ASP A 32 -8.22 3.15 11.84
N ASN A 33 -8.01 1.88 12.19
CA ASN A 33 -6.71 1.22 12.27
C ASN A 33 -6.28 0.53 10.96
N LYS A 34 -6.95 0.83 9.84
CA LYS A 34 -6.66 0.21 8.54
C LYS A 34 -6.10 1.22 7.56
N LEU A 35 -5.05 0.81 6.87
CA LEU A 35 -4.44 1.56 5.77
C LEU A 35 -4.58 0.76 4.47
N TYR A 36 -5.12 1.38 3.44
CA TYR A 36 -5.32 0.81 2.12
C TYR A 36 -4.33 1.44 1.13
N LEU A 37 -3.53 0.59 0.47
CA LEU A 37 -2.63 0.98 -0.61
C LEU A 37 -3.24 0.54 -1.94
N HIS A 38 -3.61 1.51 -2.76
CA HIS A 38 -4.12 1.30 -4.12
C HIS A 38 -2.96 1.38 -5.09
N VAL A 39 -2.48 0.21 -5.52
CA VAL A 39 -1.33 0.06 -6.40
C VAL A 39 -1.83 -0.14 -7.83
N TYR A 40 -1.50 0.80 -8.72
CA TYR A 40 -1.75 0.69 -10.16
C TYR A 40 -0.48 0.33 -10.92
N ASP A 41 0.69 0.69 -10.39
CA ASP A 41 1.97 0.33 -10.98
C ASP A 41 2.43 -1.02 -10.44
N ASN A 42 2.17 -2.06 -11.23
CA ASN A 42 2.59 -3.42 -10.95
C ASN A 42 3.90 -3.80 -11.64
N ARG A 43 4.62 -2.83 -12.24
CA ARG A 43 5.94 -3.08 -12.84
C ARG A 43 6.96 -3.56 -11.83
N HIS A 44 6.73 -3.23 -10.57
CA HIS A 44 7.64 -3.57 -9.50
C HIS A 44 6.99 -4.43 -8.44
N ARG A 45 7.63 -5.56 -8.15
CA ARG A 45 7.15 -6.54 -7.19
C ARG A 45 7.25 -6.07 -5.73
N ARG A 46 8.07 -5.07 -5.43
CA ARG A 46 8.25 -4.52 -4.09
C ARG A 46 7.99 -3.02 -4.11
N LEU A 47 7.16 -2.55 -3.20
CA LEU A 47 6.97 -1.11 -2.96
C LEU A 47 7.59 -0.75 -1.62
N THR A 48 8.44 0.28 -1.63
CA THR A 48 9.14 0.78 -0.43
C THR A 48 8.72 2.21 -0.15
N PHE A 49 8.27 2.45 1.06
CA PHE A 49 7.73 3.70 1.56
C PHE A 49 8.53 4.22 2.76
N ASP A 50 8.32 5.49 3.07
CA ASP A 50 8.79 6.09 4.32
C ASP A 50 8.28 5.33 5.56
N PRO A 51 9.04 5.34 6.68
CA PRO A 51 8.73 4.53 7.84
C PRO A 51 7.37 4.89 8.42
N LEU A 52 6.51 3.90 8.64
CA LEU A 52 5.27 4.11 9.39
C LEU A 52 5.58 4.33 10.87
N PRO A 53 5.01 5.35 11.53
CA PRO A 53 5.05 5.52 12.98
C PRO A 53 4.07 4.57 13.70
N TYR A 54 3.34 3.74 12.96
CA TYR A 54 2.40 2.72 13.45
C TYR A 54 2.95 1.32 13.17
N GLN A 55 2.77 0.37 14.08
CA GLN A 55 3.16 -1.02 13.86
C GLN A 55 2.14 -1.70 12.96
N VAL A 56 2.60 -2.29 11.85
CA VAL A 56 1.77 -3.13 10.98
C VAL A 56 1.66 -4.51 11.62
N ILE A 57 0.43 -4.91 11.96
CA ILE A 57 0.11 -6.23 12.51
C ILE A 57 -0.11 -7.24 11.40
N ALA A 58 -0.76 -6.82 10.31
CA ALA A 58 -1.08 -7.69 9.19
C ALA A 58 -1.10 -6.91 7.88
N ALA A 59 -0.73 -7.58 6.80
CA ALA A 59 -0.87 -7.08 5.44
C ALA A 59 -1.52 -8.16 4.58
N ARG A 60 -2.51 -7.77 3.78
CA ARG A 60 -3.19 -8.68 2.85
C ARG A 60 -3.69 -7.95 1.63
N VAL A 61 -3.82 -8.66 0.51
CA VAL A 61 -4.63 -8.14 -0.60
C VAL A 61 -6.09 -8.13 -0.14
N LEU A 62 -6.81 -7.04 -0.43
CA LEU A 62 -8.19 -6.84 0.02
C LEU A 62 -9.06 -8.08 -0.28
N ASN A 63 -9.59 -8.70 0.77
CA ASN A 63 -10.40 -9.94 0.73
C ASN A 63 -9.72 -11.16 0.07
N ARG A 64 -8.39 -11.23 0.06
CA ARG A 64 -7.61 -12.34 -0.53
C ARG A 64 -6.48 -12.80 0.39
N GLU A 65 -5.31 -13.15 -0.16
CA GLU A 65 -4.20 -13.70 0.59
C GLU A 65 -3.42 -12.65 1.39
N CYS A 66 -2.75 -13.13 2.44
CA CYS A 66 -1.74 -12.36 3.15
C CYS A 66 -0.55 -12.07 2.23
N VAL A 67 0.02 -10.88 2.36
CA VAL A 67 1.22 -10.47 1.63
C VAL A 67 2.37 -10.30 2.60
N GLU A 68 3.58 -10.57 2.10
CA GLU A 68 4.78 -10.30 2.87
C GLU A 68 5.04 -8.80 2.94
N PHE A 69 5.39 -8.34 4.14
CA PHE A 69 5.78 -6.97 4.39
C PHE A 69 7.00 -6.94 5.30
N ARG A 70 7.77 -5.86 5.21
CA ARG A 70 8.90 -5.58 6.08
C ARG A 70 8.77 -4.16 6.62
N GLN A 71 8.85 -4.02 7.93
CA GLN A 71 8.80 -2.74 8.60
C GLN A 71 10.04 -2.56 9.48
N ASN A 72 10.74 -1.45 9.28
CA ASN A 72 11.88 -1.04 10.09
C ASN A 72 11.71 0.44 10.49
N GLU A 73 12.57 0.93 11.40
CA GLU A 73 12.57 2.34 11.83
C GLU A 73 12.83 3.35 10.69
N ASN A 74 13.41 2.87 9.58
CA ASN A 74 13.81 3.73 8.45
C ASN A 74 12.90 3.60 7.23
N GLU A 75 12.12 2.53 7.10
CA GLU A 75 11.29 2.28 5.91
C GLU A 75 10.23 1.21 6.18
N PHE A 76 9.17 1.26 5.38
CA PHE A 76 8.19 0.19 5.27
C PHE A 76 8.15 -0.32 3.84
N SER A 77 8.15 -1.63 3.63
CA SER A 77 8.03 -2.22 2.31
C SER A 77 7.04 -3.37 2.29
N VAL A 78 6.38 -3.53 1.15
CA VAL A 78 5.41 -4.60 0.91
C VAL A 78 5.72 -5.29 -0.41
N ILE A 79 5.56 -6.61 -0.43
CA ILE A 79 5.80 -7.44 -1.60
C ILE A 79 4.46 -7.75 -2.25
N LEU A 80 4.30 -7.34 -3.50
CA LEU A 80 3.13 -7.67 -4.30
C LEU A 80 3.17 -9.16 -4.67
N PRO A 81 2.04 -9.87 -4.58
CA PRO A 81 1.97 -11.24 -5.05
C PRO A 81 2.06 -11.29 -6.58
N ASP A 82 2.57 -12.40 -7.14
CA ASP A 82 2.78 -12.55 -8.60
C ASP A 82 1.52 -12.25 -9.43
N HIS A 83 0.34 -12.56 -8.89
CA HIS A 83 -0.90 -12.35 -9.61
C HIS A 83 -1.33 -10.86 -9.68
N ALA A 84 -0.73 -9.97 -8.87
CA ALA A 84 -1.00 -8.54 -8.87
C ALA A 84 -0.68 -7.90 -10.24
N CYS A 85 0.32 -8.43 -10.94
CA CYS A 85 0.73 -8.01 -12.28
C CYS A 85 -0.37 -8.16 -13.34
N TYR A 86 -1.37 -9.03 -13.10
CA TYR A 86 -2.48 -9.26 -14.02
C TYR A 86 -3.76 -8.50 -13.64
N THR A 87 -3.70 -7.70 -12.57
CA THR A 87 -4.83 -6.88 -12.11
C THR A 87 -4.59 -5.42 -12.45
N PRO A 88 -5.62 -4.68 -12.89
CA PRO A 88 -5.48 -3.25 -13.19
C PRO A 88 -5.25 -2.39 -11.93
N VAL A 89 -5.73 -2.87 -10.77
CA VAL A 89 -5.52 -2.25 -9.46
C VAL A 89 -5.37 -3.37 -8.43
N THR A 90 -4.28 -3.34 -7.67
CA THR A 90 -4.13 -4.17 -6.46
C THR A 90 -4.36 -3.30 -5.23
N VAL A 91 -5.28 -3.70 -4.36
CA VAL A 91 -5.52 -3.02 -3.09
C VAL A 91 -4.94 -3.85 -1.96
N ILE A 92 -3.97 -3.30 -1.25
CA ILE A 92 -3.37 -3.92 -0.07
C ILE A 92 -3.98 -3.27 1.17
N GLU A 93 -4.60 -4.08 2.03
CA GLU A 93 -5.05 -3.67 3.35
C GLU A 93 -3.95 -3.98 4.37
N LEU A 94 -3.49 -2.96 5.08
CA LEU A 94 -2.64 -3.04 6.25
C LEU A 94 -3.49 -2.83 7.49
N THR A 95 -3.39 -3.75 8.44
CA THR A 95 -3.97 -3.59 9.79
C THR A 95 -2.88 -3.10 10.72
N LEU A 96 -3.13 -1.96 11.36
CA LEU A 96 -2.21 -1.32 12.29
C LEU A 96 -2.60 -1.63 13.74
N ASP A 97 -1.63 -1.49 14.65
CA ASP A 97 -1.84 -1.63 16.09
C ASP A 97 -2.77 -0.57 16.69
N SER A 98 -2.77 0.61 16.08
CA SER A 98 -3.47 1.79 16.55
C SER A 98 -4.20 2.49 15.40
N GLU A 99 -5.18 3.32 15.75
CA GLU A 99 -5.89 4.15 14.79
C GLU A 99 -4.96 5.19 14.15
N VAL A 100 -5.07 5.36 12.82
CA VAL A 100 -4.28 6.36 12.10
C VAL A 100 -4.79 7.75 12.47
N ARG A 101 -3.92 8.56 13.06
CA ARG A 101 -4.27 9.94 13.43
C ARG A 101 -4.47 10.80 12.19
N GLU A 102 -5.58 11.52 12.17
CA GLU A 102 -5.93 12.41 11.06
C GLU A 102 -4.87 13.51 10.84
N ARG A 103 -4.56 13.80 9.57
CA ARG A 103 -3.62 14.83 9.06
C ARG A 103 -2.12 14.50 9.11
N GLU A 104 -1.74 13.27 9.42
CA GLU A 104 -0.34 12.86 9.37
C GLU A 104 0.04 12.40 7.94
N ILE A 105 0.76 13.24 7.20
CA ILE A 105 1.42 12.80 5.96
C ILE A 105 2.79 12.28 6.39
N ILE A 106 2.95 10.96 6.42
CA ILE A 106 4.16 10.29 6.89
C ILE A 106 5.28 10.41 5.84
N GLY A 107 4.93 10.43 4.55
CA GLY A 107 5.93 10.51 3.49
C GLY A 107 5.43 10.06 2.12
N GLY A 108 6.34 9.63 1.26
CA GLY A 108 6.06 9.12 -0.08
C GLY A 108 6.71 7.76 -0.32
N ILE A 109 6.63 7.30 -1.57
CA ILE A 109 7.40 6.15 -2.02
C ILE A 109 8.89 6.54 -2.10
N ARG A 110 9.78 5.77 -1.48
CA ARG A 110 11.21 6.14 -1.34
C ARG A 110 12.04 5.84 -2.57
N ASN A 111 11.64 4.84 -3.35
CA ASN A 111 12.07 4.49 -4.71
C ASN A 111 11.80 3.01 -4.86
N VAL A 112 11.32 2.63 -6.03
CA VAL A 112 11.35 1.23 -6.41
C VAL A 112 12.66 0.99 -7.13
N SER A 113 13.72 0.72 -6.36
CA SER A 113 14.98 0.34 -6.96
C SER A 113 14.77 -1.02 -7.62
N ASP A 114 14.73 -1.00 -8.94
CA ASP A 114 14.98 -2.12 -9.82
C ASP A 114 16.27 -2.81 -9.35
N GLU A 115 16.15 -3.90 -8.59
CA GLU A 115 17.22 -4.89 -8.46
C GLU A 115 17.13 -5.85 -9.65
N SER A 116 17.24 -5.31 -10.87
CA SER A 116 17.44 -6.08 -12.10
C SER A 116 18.31 -5.29 -13.09
N ASN A 117 19.51 -4.93 -12.64
CA ASN A 117 20.65 -4.93 -13.54
C ASN A 117 21.74 -5.89 -13.05
N PRO A 118 21.61 -7.21 -13.30
CA PRO A 118 22.76 -8.07 -13.33
C PRO A 118 23.49 -7.90 -14.68
N SER A 119 24.76 -7.45 -14.60
CA SER A 119 25.81 -7.70 -15.61
C SER A 119 25.78 -6.81 -16.87
N LEU A 120 26.87 -6.24 -17.42
CA LEU A 120 28.28 -6.62 -17.45
C LEU A 120 29.22 -5.39 -17.59
N GLN A 121 30.30 -5.44 -16.81
CA GLN A 121 31.71 -5.34 -17.23
C GLN A 121 32.02 -4.97 -18.71
N THR A 122 32.73 -3.85 -18.91
CA THR A 122 33.95 -3.71 -19.74
C THR A 122 34.65 -2.41 -19.36
#